data_AF-A0A7I7RGI6-F1
#
_entry.id   AF-A0A7I7RGI6-F1
#
_cell.length_a   1.000
_cell.length_b   1.000
_cell.length_c   1.000
_cell.angle_alpha   90.00
_cell.angle_beta   90.00
_cell.angle_gamma   90.00
#
_symmetry.space_group_name_H-M   'P 1'
#
loop_
_entity.id
_entity.type
_entity.pdbx_description
1 polymer ?
#
loop_
_entity_poly.entity_id
_entity_poly.type
_entity_poly.pdbx_seq_one_letter_code
_entity_poly.pdbx_strand_id
1 'polypeptide(L)' 'MFDRDYVDLDECARRMDLTKAQVMHLVRIRALRGFYAGFGLWFVEPAIVTGAVTTP' A
#
# COMPACT_ATOMS: atom_id res chain seq x y z
N MET A 1 2.60 19.30 -4.40
CA MET A 1 3.79 18.43 -4.32
C MET A 1 3.26 17.07 -3.94
N PHE A 2 3.24 16.10 -4.86
CA PHE A 2 2.75 14.76 -4.55
C PHE A 2 3.72 14.15 -3.53
N ASP A 3 3.20 13.81 -2.34
CA ASP A 3 3.90 13.08 -1.28
C ASP A 3 4.64 11.90 -1.93
N ARG A 4 5.93 11.72 -1.61
CA ARG A 4 6.77 10.66 -2.19
C ARG A 4 6.36 9.25 -1.73
N ASP A 5 5.26 9.15 -1.01
CA ASP A 5 4.85 7.97 -0.26
C ASP A 5 3.80 7.13 -0.99
N TYR A 6 3.16 7.63 -2.04
CA TYR A 6 2.27 6.83 -2.89
C TYR A 6 3.07 6.06 -3.93
N VAL A 7 2.92 4.73 -3.92
CA VAL A 7 3.52 3.83 -4.93
C VAL A 7 2.41 3.12 -5.70
N ASP A 8 2.75 2.54 -6.85
CA ASP A 8 1.78 1.73 -7.59
C ASP A 8 1.36 0.48 -6.79
N LEU A 9 0.21 -0.09 -7.15
CA LEU A 9 -0.35 -1.26 -6.46
C LEU A 9 0.59 -2.46 -6.44
N ASP A 10 1.38 -2.67 -7.50
CA ASP A 10 2.34 -3.77 -7.59
C ASP A 10 3.52 -3.58 -6.63
N GLU A 11 4.08 -2.37 -6.60
CA GLU A 11 5.17 -1.99 -5.69
C GLU A 11 4.70 -1.98 -4.24
N CYS A 12 3.47 -1.53 -3.96
CA CYS A 12 2.89 -1.59 -2.62
C CYS A 12 2.75 -3.04 -2.14
N ALA A 13 2.24 -3.92 -2.99
CA ALA A 13 2.11 -5.35 -2.73
C ALA A 13 3.48 -5.98 -2.43
N ARG A 14 4.49 -5.65 -3.23
CA ARG A 14 5.87 -6.12 -3.04
C ARG A 14 6.50 -5.63 -1.73
N ARG A 15 6.27 -4.36 -1.35
CA ARG A 15 6.85 -3.78 -0.12
C ARG A 15 6.21 -4.32 1.15
N MET A 16 4.91 -4.63 1.10
CA MET A 16 4.16 -5.13 2.25
C MET A 16 4.16 -6.66 2.36
N ASP A 17 4.78 -7.37 1.41
CA ASP A 17 4.72 -8.83 1.27
C ASP A 17 3.26 -9.35 1.23
N LEU A 18 2.42 -8.67 0.44
CA LEU A 18 1.00 -8.96 0.27
C LEU A 18 0.65 -9.19 -1.20
N THR A 19 -0.44 -9.89 -1.45
CA THR A 19 -1.05 -9.93 -2.79
C THR A 19 -1.75 -8.61 -3.12
N LYS A 20 -1.88 -8.27 -4.41
CA LYS A 20 -2.67 -7.10 -4.85
C LYS A 20 -4.10 -7.13 -4.32
N ALA A 21 -4.71 -8.32 -4.25
CA ALA A 21 -6.05 -8.50 -3.71
C ALA A 21 -6.13 -8.13 -2.21
N GLN A 22 -5.11 -8.50 -1.43
CA GLN A 22 -5.00 -8.11 -0.02
C GLN A 22 -4.77 -6.61 0.14
N VAL A 23 -3.88 -6.00 -0.65
CA VAL A 23 -3.68 -4.53 -0.63
C VAL A 23 -4.98 -3.80 -0.97
N MET A 24 -5.69 -4.23 -2.02
CA MET A 24 -6.99 -3.67 -2.39
C MET A 24 -8.05 -3.89 -1.31
N HIS A 25 -8.04 -5.03 -0.63
CA HIS A 25 -8.90 -5.26 0.52
C HIS A 25 -8.61 -4.25 1.63
N LEU A 26 -7.34 -4.00 1.97
CA LEU A 26 -6.94 -3.00 2.96
C LEU A 26 -7.36 -1.58 2.58
N VAL A 27 -7.24 -1.20 1.31
CA VAL A 27 -7.76 0.09 0.80
C VAL A 27 -9.28 0.17 0.96
N ARG A 28 -10.01 -0.90 0.63
CA ARG A 28 -11.49 -0.96 0.74
C ARG A 28 -11.99 -0.80 2.18
N ILE A 29 -11.29 -1.41 3.14
CA ILE A 29 -11.61 -1.27 4.58
C ILE A 29 -11.03 0.01 5.19
N ARG A 30 -10.43 0.89 4.40
CA ARG A 30 -9.77 2.15 4.81
C ARG A 30 -8.58 1.95 5.78
N ALA A 31 -7.96 0.77 5.76
CA ALA A 31 -6.72 0.50 6.49
C ALA A 31 -5.48 1.04 5.76
N LEU A 32 -5.54 1.16 4.43
CA LEU A 32 -4.53 1.84 3.61
C LEU A 32 -5.14 3.02 2.88
N ARG A 33 -4.33 4.06 2.68
CA ARG A 33 -4.68 5.19 1.81
C ARG A 33 -4.32 4.83 0.38
N GLY A 34 -5.23 5.11 -0.54
CA GLY A 34 -4.99 4.90 -1.96
C GLY A 34 -5.99 5.67 -2.80
N PHE A 35 -5.63 5.94 -4.04
CA PHE A 35 -6.49 6.60 -5.00
C PHE A 35 -6.36 5.98 -6.39
N TYR A 36 -7.43 6.07 -7.16
CA TYR A 36 -7.46 5.64 -8.54
C TYR A 36 -7.01 6.79 -9.45
N ALA A 37 -5.96 6.57 -10.23
CA ALA A 37 -5.42 7.57 -11.15
C ALA A 37 -5.97 7.46 -12.58
N GLY A 38 -6.88 6.52 -12.85
CA GLY A 38 -7.41 6.26 -14.19
C GLY A 38 -6.63 5.16 -14.93
N PHE A 39 -7.17 4.70 -16.07
CA PHE A 39 -6.52 3.71 -16.95
C PHE A 39 -6.09 2.40 -16.25
N GLY A 40 -6.80 1.98 -15.20
CA GLY A 40 -6.44 0.81 -14.41
C GLY A 40 -5.32 1.03 -13.38
N LEU A 41 -4.78 2.24 -13.27
CA LEU A 41 -3.69 2.58 -12.35
C LEU A 41 -4.23 2.95 -10.96
N TRP A 42 -3.70 2.24 -9.97
CA TRP A 42 -3.95 2.49 -8.55
C TRP A 42 -2.65 2.88 -7.87
N PHE A 43 -2.71 3.96 -7.10
CA PHE A 43 -1.63 4.39 -6.22
C PHE A 43 -2.05 4.17 -4.78
N VAL A 44 -1.17 3.56 -4.00
CA VAL A 44 -1.41 3.17 -2.61
C VAL A 44 -0.22 3.64 -1.78
N GLU A 45 -0.51 4.22 -0.62
CA GLU A 45 0.47 4.55 0.39
C GLU A 45 0.77 3.27 1.19
N PRO A 46 1.98 2.67 1.07
CA PRO A 46 2.31 1.45 1.77
C PRO A 46 2.45 1.77 3.25
N ALA A 47 1.67 1.10 4.10
CA ALA A 47 1.94 1.14 5.52
C ALA A 47 3.23 0.37 5.78
N ILE A 48 4.23 1.03 6.35
CA ILE A 48 5.36 0.34 6.95
C ILE A 48 4.78 -0.41 8.15
N VAL A 49 4.40 -1.68 7.94
CA VAL A 49 4.22 -2.63 9.04
C VAL A 49 5.62 -3.02 9.46
N THR A 50 6.37 -2.09 10.05
CA THR A 50 7.45 -2.49 10.96
C THR A 50 6.72 -3.24 12.05
N GLY A 51 6.61 -4.57 11.89
CA GLY A 51 6.44 -5.45 13.02
C GLY A 51 7.41 -4.94 14.05
N ALA A 52 6.91 -4.63 15.25
CA ALA A 52 7.75 -4.26 16.36
C ALA A 52 8.90 -5.28 16.36
N VAL A 53 10.09 -4.82 15.98
CA VAL A 53 11.30 -5.58 16.22
C VAL A 53 11.37 -5.57 17.74
N THR A 54 10.80 -6.58 18.37
CA THR A 54 11.12 -6.92 19.75
C THR A 54 12.58 -7.34 19.67
N THR A 55 13.47 -6.38 19.81
CA THR A 55 14.87 -6.63 20.09
C THR A 55 14.90 -7.53 21.34
N PRO A 56 15.49 -8.73 21.26
CA PRO A 56 15.66 -9.59 22.43
C PRO A 56 16.60 -8.97 23.47
#